data_AF-A0A969SVT8-F1
#
_entry.id   AF-A0A969SVT8-F1
#
_cell.length_a   1.000
_cell.length_b   1.000
_cell.length_c   1.000
_cell.angle_alpha   90.00
_cell.angle_beta   90.00
_cell.angle_gamma   90.00
#
_symmetry.space_group_name_H-M   'P 1'
#
loop_
_entity.id
_entity.type
_entity.pdbx_description
1 polymer ?
#
loop_
_entity_poly.entity_id
_entity_poly.type
_entity_poly.pdbx_seq_one_letter_code
_entity_poly.pdbx_strand_id
1 'polypeptide(L)'
;LVRQQSRKLTKTEANGLANTLARLSYGIEPDPRLGGTLPTLKNNFALFRLMADSDNPDESELWSDGLSEEYIEATLLMQLAIAAASGNESPNPVEQQYLDHLSSVVTVEEWERSRLNAHLHLLLHEKSNLRGLKSRIAKLSPAQRQEFAQFTVQVAAADGQATPQEVQVLEKIYKQLELDPQTLYSDLHMVSTTTTSSQPASEPVTVRKATPTRGHKIPAQPKGKSRKQELALDMSLVQSKLTESQEISSILADIFVDEESSPKTPSTTKTHHTHTKTSQVRKSSKSKSAKSSQSSEPDAKTVQIAGLDHAHSELLFALKKQELWKRGELEAIATQLDLMLDGALEVINEAAFDRCDEAVTEGDDLIEVNSDVLRELLA
;
A
#
# COMPACT_ATOMS: atom_id res chain seq x y z
N LEU A 1 43.16 7.45 -17.93
CA LEU A 1 42.38 6.99 -16.75
C LEU A 1 41.26 6.10 -17.25
N VAL A 2 41.49 4.79 -17.21
CA VAL A 2 40.46 3.80 -17.55
C VAL A 2 39.35 3.98 -16.52
N ARG A 3 38.16 4.41 -16.96
CA ARG A 3 36.94 4.30 -16.16
C ARG A 3 36.79 2.81 -15.86
N GLN A 4 37.16 2.38 -14.65
CA GLN A 4 36.74 1.08 -14.16
C GLN A 4 35.22 1.11 -14.22
N GLN A 5 34.66 0.35 -15.16
CA GLN A 5 33.24 0.05 -15.16
C GLN A 5 32.96 -0.57 -13.79
N SER A 6 32.06 0.06 -13.04
CA SER A 6 31.66 -0.37 -11.71
C SER A 6 31.07 -1.78 -11.83
N ARG A 7 31.89 -2.80 -11.59
CA ARG A 7 31.47 -4.19 -11.55
C ARG A 7 30.51 -4.34 -10.36
N LYS A 8 29.25 -4.72 -10.64
CA LYS A 8 28.27 -5.07 -9.60
C LYS A 8 28.80 -6.30 -8.84
N LEU A 9 28.65 -6.29 -7.52
CA LEU A 9 29.06 -7.41 -6.67
C LEU A 9 28.12 -8.60 -6.91
N THR A 10 28.65 -9.80 -7.08
CA THR A 10 27.83 -11.02 -7.14
C THR A 10 27.28 -11.38 -5.75
N LYS A 11 26.19 -12.14 -5.66
CA LYS A 11 25.64 -12.62 -4.37
C LYS A 11 26.68 -13.35 -3.51
N THR A 12 27.53 -14.17 -4.14
CA THR A 12 28.63 -14.86 -3.45
C THR A 12 29.67 -13.90 -2.91
N GLU A 13 30.05 -12.87 -3.66
CA GLU A 13 31.01 -11.85 -3.21
C GLU A 13 30.41 -10.96 -2.11
N ALA A 14 29.12 -10.61 -2.21
CA ALA A 14 28.41 -9.84 -1.19
C ALA A 14 28.25 -10.61 0.13
N ASN A 15 27.90 -11.90 0.05
CA ASN A 15 27.86 -12.78 1.22
C ASN A 15 29.27 -12.97 1.80
N GLY A 16 30.29 -13.09 0.94
CA GLY A 16 31.69 -13.11 1.35
C GLY A 16 32.08 -11.85 2.13
N LEU A 17 31.73 -10.67 1.62
CA LEU A 17 31.95 -9.39 2.27
C LEU A 17 31.27 -9.32 3.64
N ALA A 18 29.98 -9.63 3.71
CA ALA A 18 29.23 -9.62 4.97
C ALA A 18 29.83 -10.58 6.00
N ASN A 19 30.26 -11.78 5.58
CA ASN A 19 30.94 -12.74 6.44
C ASN A 19 32.33 -12.24 6.91
N THR A 20 33.08 -11.54 6.05
CA THR A 20 34.36 -10.95 6.46
C THR A 20 34.18 -9.79 7.43
N LEU A 21 33.15 -8.95 7.25
CA LEU A 21 32.80 -7.88 8.19
C LEU A 21 32.39 -8.45 9.54
N ALA A 22 31.57 -9.51 9.54
CA ALA A 22 31.16 -10.17 10.77
C ALA A 22 32.37 -10.67 11.58
N ARG A 23 33.38 -11.28 10.92
CA ARG A 23 34.64 -11.68 11.57
C ARG A 23 35.45 -10.51 12.14
N LEU A 24 35.19 -9.30 11.70
CA LEU A 24 35.78 -8.06 12.20
C LEU A 24 34.87 -7.34 13.21
N SER A 25 33.81 -8.00 13.70
CA SER A 25 32.79 -7.45 14.61
C SER A 25 31.99 -6.28 14.00
N TYR A 26 31.75 -6.33 12.69
CA TYR A 26 30.89 -5.38 11.98
C TYR A 26 29.76 -6.09 11.24
N GLY A 27 28.56 -5.51 11.32
CA GLY A 27 27.40 -5.86 10.50
C GLY A 27 27.24 -4.88 9.34
N ILE A 28 26.54 -5.32 8.30
CA ILE A 28 26.14 -4.51 7.15
C ILE A 28 24.62 -4.58 6.98
N GLU A 29 24.00 -3.47 6.63
CA GLU A 29 22.56 -3.37 6.37
C GLU A 29 22.33 -2.54 5.09
N PRO A 30 21.51 -3.00 4.11
CA PRO A 30 20.85 -4.31 4.05
C PRO A 30 21.84 -5.47 3.96
N ASP A 31 21.61 -6.55 4.71
CA ASP A 31 22.51 -7.71 4.74
C ASP A 31 22.19 -8.71 3.62
N PRO A 32 23.08 -8.93 2.65
CA PRO A 32 22.82 -9.83 1.52
C PRO A 32 22.62 -11.30 1.93
N ARG A 33 23.09 -11.68 3.13
CA ARG A 33 22.90 -13.04 3.67
C ARG A 33 21.45 -13.27 4.12
N LEU A 34 20.71 -12.19 4.40
CA LEU A 34 19.33 -12.19 4.87
C LEU A 34 18.35 -11.71 3.78
N GLY A 35 18.77 -11.75 2.51
CA GLY A 35 17.95 -11.27 1.39
C GLY A 35 17.96 -9.75 1.22
N GLY A 36 18.85 -9.03 1.91
CA GLY A 36 19.07 -7.61 1.70
C GLY A 36 19.64 -7.30 0.31
N THR A 37 19.41 -6.06 -0.14
CA THR A 37 19.90 -5.60 -1.45
C THR A 37 21.43 -5.63 -1.52
N LEU A 38 21.96 -5.98 -2.70
CA LEU A 38 23.40 -6.10 -2.88
C LEU A 38 24.08 -4.71 -2.78
N PRO A 39 25.19 -4.57 -2.04
CA PRO A 39 25.93 -3.32 -1.98
C PRO A 39 26.48 -2.93 -3.36
N THR A 40 26.18 -1.71 -3.80
CA THR A 40 26.67 -1.09 -5.03
C THR A 40 27.22 0.30 -4.74
N LEU A 41 27.86 0.93 -5.73
CA LEU A 41 28.32 2.33 -5.59
C LEU A 41 27.18 3.36 -5.64
N LYS A 42 25.93 2.92 -5.92
CA LYS A 42 24.77 3.80 -6.09
C LYS A 42 23.81 3.79 -4.90
N ASN A 43 23.74 2.68 -4.16
CA ASN A 43 22.90 2.56 -2.97
C ASN A 43 23.71 2.83 -1.71
N ASN A 44 23.01 3.30 -0.68
CA ASN A 44 23.59 3.47 0.63
C ASN A 44 23.60 2.11 1.34
N PHE A 45 24.54 1.93 2.26
CA PHE A 45 24.59 0.80 3.18
C PHE A 45 25.10 1.31 4.51
N ALA A 46 24.57 0.77 5.60
CA ALA A 46 25.00 1.08 6.94
C ALA A 46 25.97 0.01 7.43
N LEU A 47 27.08 0.44 8.04
CA LEU A 47 27.95 -0.42 8.82
C LEU A 47 27.69 -0.15 10.29
N PHE A 48 27.50 -1.20 11.07
CA PHE A 48 27.27 -1.10 12.50
C PHE A 48 28.16 -2.08 13.24
N ARG A 49 28.42 -1.81 14.52
CA ARG A 49 29.26 -2.68 15.34
C ARG A 49 28.41 -3.83 15.87
N LEU A 50 28.90 -5.06 15.68
CA LEU A 50 28.38 -6.22 16.38
C LEU A 50 28.97 -6.19 17.78
N MET A 51 28.10 -6.11 18.79
CA MET A 51 28.53 -6.25 20.17
C MET A 51 28.82 -7.74 20.38
N ALA A 52 30.09 -8.10 20.38
CA ALA A 52 30.53 -9.41 20.80
C ALA A 52 30.10 -9.59 22.25
N ASP A 53 29.23 -10.56 22.52
CA ASP A 53 28.94 -10.94 23.88
C ASP A 53 30.24 -11.47 24.48
N SER A 54 30.78 -10.80 25.50
CA SER A 54 32.09 -11.13 26.06
C SER A 54 32.16 -12.55 26.61
N ASP A 55 30.99 -13.15 26.86
CA ASP A 55 30.82 -14.49 27.40
C ASP A 55 30.61 -15.58 26.34
N ASN A 56 30.43 -15.24 25.05
CA ASN A 56 30.24 -16.22 23.97
C ASN A 56 31.12 -15.92 22.73
N PRO A 57 32.33 -16.51 22.64
CA PRO A 57 33.30 -16.24 21.58
C PRO A 57 32.97 -16.93 20.24
N ASP A 58 31.99 -17.84 20.19
CA ASP A 58 31.62 -18.56 18.96
C ASP A 58 30.47 -17.83 18.23
N GLU A 59 30.77 -16.63 17.73
CA GLU A 59 29.82 -15.77 17.00
C GLU A 59 29.23 -16.40 15.74
N SER A 60 29.73 -17.55 15.28
CA SER A 60 29.21 -18.20 14.07
C SER A 60 27.88 -18.92 14.28
N GLU A 61 27.53 -19.30 15.52
CA GLU A 61 26.24 -19.91 15.86
C GLU A 61 25.15 -18.87 16.22
N LEU A 62 25.53 -17.63 16.54
CA LEU A 62 24.58 -16.54 16.86
C LEU A 62 23.65 -16.15 15.69
N TRP A 63 23.95 -16.61 14.47
CA TRP A 63 23.17 -16.31 13.26
C TRP A 63 22.39 -17.52 12.74
N SER A 64 22.41 -18.67 13.43
CA SER A 64 21.88 -19.93 12.88
C SER A 64 20.36 -20.06 12.96
N ASP A 65 19.69 -19.36 13.88
CA ASP A 65 18.25 -19.50 14.11
C ASP A 65 17.38 -18.59 13.23
N GLY A 66 18.00 -17.82 12.31
CA GLY A 66 17.28 -16.88 11.46
C GLY A 66 16.87 -15.60 12.21
N LEU A 67 16.26 -14.67 11.49
CA LEU A 67 15.71 -13.44 12.09
C LEU A 67 14.44 -13.78 12.88
N SER A 68 14.25 -13.12 14.03
CA SER A 68 13.01 -13.23 14.79
C SER A 68 11.81 -12.68 13.99
N GLU A 69 10.62 -13.22 14.26
CA GLU A 69 9.38 -12.70 13.66
C GLU A 69 9.16 -11.24 14.09
N GLU A 70 9.48 -10.92 15.35
CA GLU A 70 9.44 -9.58 15.93
C GLU A 70 10.32 -8.59 15.16
N TYR A 71 11.53 -9.00 14.76
CA TYR A 71 12.41 -8.18 13.93
C TYR A 71 11.82 -7.95 12.53
N ILE A 72 11.27 -8.99 11.90
CA ILE A 72 10.65 -8.89 10.57
C ILE A 72 9.44 -7.96 10.62
N GLU A 73 8.64 -8.02 11.67
CA GLU A 73 7.51 -7.13 11.91
C GLU A 73 7.96 -5.69 12.19
N ALA A 74 8.98 -5.51 13.03
CA ALA A 74 9.52 -4.20 13.36
C ALA A 74 10.11 -3.47 12.15
N THR A 75 10.84 -4.17 11.28
CA THR A 75 11.37 -3.57 10.03
C THR A 75 10.24 -3.17 9.08
N LEU A 76 9.16 -3.95 9.00
CA LEU A 76 7.97 -3.59 8.22
C LEU A 76 7.30 -2.34 8.80
N LEU A 77 7.05 -2.31 10.11
CA LEU A 77 6.45 -1.16 10.78
C LEU A 77 7.31 0.09 10.62
N MET A 78 8.63 -0.04 10.77
CA MET A 78 9.58 1.05 10.57
C MET A 78 9.51 1.63 9.16
N GLN A 79 9.48 0.77 8.13
CA GLN A 79 9.38 1.22 6.74
C GLN A 79 8.07 1.97 6.46
N LEU A 80 6.94 1.48 7.01
CA LEU A 80 5.65 2.16 6.89
C LEU A 80 5.62 3.49 7.65
N ALA A 81 6.17 3.53 8.88
CA ALA A 81 6.20 4.73 9.70
C ALA A 81 7.09 5.83 9.10
N ILE A 82 8.26 5.47 8.59
CA ILE A 82 9.14 6.42 7.89
C ILE A 82 8.48 6.91 6.61
N ALA A 83 7.81 6.05 5.83
CA ALA A 83 7.07 6.49 4.65
C ALA A 83 5.96 7.48 5.02
N ALA A 84 5.22 7.19 6.09
CA ALA A 84 4.15 8.05 6.59
C ALA A 84 4.67 9.42 7.06
N ALA A 85 5.79 9.47 7.79
CA ALA A 85 6.39 10.69 8.32
C ALA A 85 7.17 11.51 7.28
N SER A 86 7.88 10.83 6.37
CA SER A 86 8.75 11.50 5.41
C SER A 86 7.93 12.14 4.29
N GLY A 87 6.88 11.49 3.78
CA GLY A 87 6.21 11.98 2.58
C GLY A 87 7.21 12.15 1.42
N ASN A 88 7.53 13.42 1.07
CA ASN A 88 8.60 13.79 0.13
C ASN A 88 9.81 14.49 0.79
N GLU A 89 9.75 14.77 2.09
CA GLU A 89 10.74 15.49 2.88
C GLU A 89 11.32 14.60 3.99
N SER A 90 12.26 15.09 4.79
CA SER A 90 12.78 14.32 5.94
C SER A 90 11.84 14.47 7.15
N PRO A 91 11.65 13.44 7.98
CA PRO A 91 10.81 13.54 9.18
C PRO A 91 11.24 14.67 10.10
N ASN A 92 10.29 15.30 10.76
CA ASN A 92 10.55 16.38 11.72
C ASN A 92 11.17 15.82 13.04
N PRO A 93 11.73 16.66 13.92
CA PRO A 93 12.39 16.18 15.14
C PRO A 93 11.48 15.41 16.11
N VAL A 94 10.17 15.69 16.12
CA VAL A 94 9.21 15.00 16.98
C VAL A 94 8.91 13.61 16.39
N GLU A 95 8.66 13.52 15.09
CA GLU A 95 8.49 12.26 14.36
C GLU A 95 9.71 11.35 14.51
N GLN A 96 10.92 11.91 14.36
CA GLN A 96 12.17 11.17 14.56
C GLN A 96 12.25 10.57 15.97
N GLN A 97 11.80 11.29 17.00
CA GLN A 97 11.79 10.77 18.37
C GLN A 97 10.87 9.54 18.51
N TYR A 98 9.72 9.50 17.83
CA TYR A 98 8.85 8.32 17.83
C TYR A 98 9.47 7.14 17.07
N LEU A 99 10.17 7.41 15.95
CA LEU A 99 10.88 6.39 15.18
C LEU A 99 12.06 5.79 15.96
N ASP A 100 12.86 6.64 16.61
CA ASP A 100 13.94 6.22 17.50
C ASP A 100 13.39 5.39 18.66
N HIS A 101 12.24 5.78 19.22
CA HIS A 101 11.60 5.04 20.30
C HIS A 101 11.16 3.63 19.87
N LEU A 102 10.65 3.45 18.64
CA LEU A 102 10.25 2.14 18.13
C LEU A 102 11.41 1.14 18.21
N SER A 103 12.61 1.55 17.79
CA SER A 103 13.80 0.69 17.85
C SER A 103 14.15 0.24 19.28
N SER A 104 13.79 1.03 20.29
CA SER A 104 14.06 0.78 21.71
C SER A 104 13.00 -0.08 22.40
N VAL A 105 11.74 0.02 21.98
CA VAL A 105 10.60 -0.66 22.61
C VAL A 105 10.44 -2.09 22.09
N VAL A 106 10.82 -2.33 20.85
CA VAL A 106 10.75 -3.66 20.26
C VAL A 106 11.63 -4.63 21.06
N THR A 107 11.02 -5.72 21.53
CA THR A 107 11.67 -6.79 22.28
C THR A 107 12.38 -7.74 21.34
N VAL A 108 13.51 -7.30 20.81
CA VAL A 108 14.44 -8.09 19.99
C VAL A 108 15.77 -8.28 20.72
N GLU A 109 16.57 -9.23 20.24
CA GLU A 109 17.92 -9.44 20.73
C GLU A 109 18.81 -8.20 20.50
N GLU A 110 19.88 -8.05 21.28
CA GLU A 110 20.71 -6.84 21.24
C GLU A 110 21.37 -6.61 19.86
N TRP A 111 21.73 -7.69 19.17
CA TRP A 111 22.29 -7.61 17.82
C TRP A 111 21.22 -7.25 16.77
N GLU A 112 20.00 -7.76 16.91
CA GLU A 112 18.85 -7.39 16.07
C GLU A 112 18.49 -5.92 16.28
N ARG A 113 18.55 -5.43 17.52
CA ARG A 113 18.38 -4.01 17.85
C ARG A 113 19.43 -3.15 17.17
N SER A 114 20.71 -3.55 17.23
CA SER A 114 21.80 -2.83 16.56
C SER A 114 21.60 -2.77 15.04
N ARG A 115 21.12 -3.86 14.45
CA ARG A 115 20.79 -3.95 13.02
C ARG A 115 19.57 -3.09 12.66
N LEU A 116 18.50 -3.13 13.46
CA LEU A 116 17.28 -2.33 13.29
C LEU A 116 17.59 -0.83 13.33
N ASN A 117 18.47 -0.39 14.23
CA ASN A 117 18.97 0.99 14.27
C ASN A 117 19.75 1.37 13.01
N ALA A 118 20.62 0.49 12.51
CA ALA A 118 21.32 0.72 11.25
C ALA A 118 20.34 0.84 10.07
N HIS A 119 19.30 0.01 10.06
CA HIS A 119 18.23 0.05 9.06
C HIS A 119 17.43 1.35 9.11
N LEU A 120 17.05 1.82 10.31
CA LEU A 120 16.40 3.12 10.52
C LEU A 120 17.22 4.26 9.92
N HIS A 121 18.52 4.34 10.26
CA HIS A 121 19.39 5.37 9.71
C HIS A 121 19.47 5.32 8.20
N LEU A 122 19.49 4.13 7.59
CA LEU A 122 19.49 3.99 6.14
C LEU A 122 18.18 4.50 5.52
N LEU A 123 17.04 4.07 6.06
CA LEU A 123 15.71 4.48 5.57
C LEU A 123 15.48 6.00 5.67
N LEU A 124 16.04 6.67 6.68
CA LEU A 124 15.95 8.14 6.81
C LEU A 124 16.77 8.89 5.74
N HIS A 125 17.76 8.26 5.13
CA HIS A 125 18.59 8.86 4.07
C HIS A 125 18.16 8.43 2.66
N GLU A 126 17.30 7.43 2.55
CA GLU A 126 16.72 6.97 1.29
C GLU A 126 15.35 7.58 1.05
N LYS A 127 14.94 7.67 -0.22
CA LYS A 127 13.56 8.04 -0.54
C LYS A 127 12.66 6.86 -0.18
N SER A 128 11.91 6.99 0.91
CA SER A 128 10.96 5.99 1.38
C SER A 128 10.03 5.55 0.23
N ASN A 129 9.93 4.26 -0.03
CA ASN A 129 8.97 3.73 -0.99
C ASN A 129 8.19 2.55 -0.41
N LEU A 130 6.92 2.50 -0.80
CA LEU A 130 5.95 1.47 -0.39
C LEU A 130 5.90 0.29 -1.38
N ARG A 131 6.95 0.07 -2.19
CA ARG A 131 6.98 -1.02 -3.17
C ARG A 131 7.41 -2.34 -2.49
N GLY A 132 6.85 -3.46 -2.95
CA GLY A 132 7.25 -4.80 -2.49
C GLY A 132 6.77 -5.22 -1.09
N LEU A 133 6.02 -4.38 -0.36
CA LEU A 133 5.57 -4.71 0.99
C LEU A 133 4.31 -5.60 1.05
N LYS A 134 3.62 -5.80 -0.08
CA LYS A 134 2.32 -6.48 -0.14
C LYS A 134 2.37 -7.91 0.41
N SER A 135 3.41 -8.67 0.08
CA SER A 135 3.59 -10.06 0.55
C SER A 135 3.88 -10.13 2.06
N ARG A 136 4.61 -9.16 2.60
CA ARG A 136 4.90 -9.05 4.04
C ARG A 136 3.65 -8.65 4.82
N ILE A 137 2.89 -7.69 4.31
CA ILE A 137 1.60 -7.25 4.89
C ILE A 137 0.57 -8.39 4.86
N ALA A 138 0.56 -9.22 3.81
CA ALA A 138 -0.37 -10.34 3.69
C ALA A 138 -0.22 -11.38 4.82
N LYS A 139 0.97 -11.50 5.42
CA LYS A 139 1.24 -12.38 6.57
C LYS A 139 0.70 -11.85 7.89
N LEU A 140 0.38 -10.54 7.98
CA LEU A 140 -0.15 -9.93 9.20
C LEU A 140 -1.62 -10.29 9.43
N SER A 141 -1.96 -10.55 10.69
CA SER A 141 -3.34 -10.67 11.14
C SER A 141 -4.09 -9.34 11.03
N PRO A 142 -5.43 -9.34 10.95
CA PRO A 142 -6.22 -8.11 10.91
C PRO A 142 -5.97 -7.18 12.10
N ALA A 143 -5.69 -7.74 13.28
CA ALA A 143 -5.35 -6.96 14.48
C ALA A 143 -4.00 -6.24 14.31
N GLN A 144 -2.96 -6.94 13.86
CA GLN A 144 -1.65 -6.35 13.59
C GLN A 144 -1.72 -5.25 12.53
N ARG A 145 -2.53 -5.43 11.47
CA ARG A 145 -2.72 -4.39 10.45
C ARG A 145 -3.32 -3.12 11.04
N GLN A 146 -4.27 -3.24 11.97
CA GLN A 146 -4.82 -2.08 12.69
C GLN A 146 -3.79 -1.43 13.62
N GLU A 147 -3.00 -2.21 14.36
CA GLU A 147 -1.92 -1.69 15.20
C GLU A 147 -0.87 -0.92 14.39
N PHE A 148 -0.48 -1.47 13.23
CA PHE A 148 0.48 -0.83 12.32
C PHE A 148 -0.09 0.49 11.78
N ALA A 149 -1.36 0.49 11.36
CA ALA A 149 -2.04 1.71 10.93
C ALA A 149 -2.06 2.77 12.03
N GLN A 150 -2.49 2.41 13.25
CA GLN A 150 -2.54 3.34 14.38
C GLN A 150 -1.16 3.92 14.71
N PHE A 151 -0.12 3.08 14.71
CA PHE A 151 1.24 3.53 14.96
C PHE A 151 1.72 4.50 13.87
N THR A 152 1.52 4.19 12.59
CA THR A 152 1.94 5.11 11.51
C THR A 152 1.22 6.46 11.55
N VAL A 153 -0.07 6.48 11.94
CA VAL A 153 -0.80 7.73 12.19
C VAL A 153 -0.24 8.49 13.39
N GLN A 154 0.12 7.81 14.48
CA GLN A 154 0.75 8.46 15.64
C GLN A 154 2.08 9.11 15.29
N VAL A 155 2.91 8.44 14.48
CA VAL A 155 4.17 9.02 14.02
C VAL A 155 3.89 10.23 13.14
N ALA A 156 3.10 10.10 12.08
CA ALA A 156 2.85 11.20 11.13
C ALA A 156 2.10 12.40 11.74
N ALA A 157 1.29 12.20 12.79
CA ALA A 157 0.59 13.28 13.49
C ALA A 157 1.24 13.63 14.83
N ALA A 158 2.52 13.31 15.03
CA ALA A 158 3.21 13.45 16.31
C ALA A 158 3.32 14.91 16.79
N ASP A 159 3.38 15.87 15.87
CA ASP A 159 3.38 17.31 16.16
C ASP A 159 1.97 17.93 16.26
N GLY A 160 0.93 17.09 16.14
CA GLY A 160 -0.48 17.47 16.20
C GLY A 160 -1.10 17.88 14.86
N GLN A 161 -0.35 17.92 13.75
CA GLN A 161 -0.85 18.28 12.42
C GLN A 161 -0.18 17.42 11.32
N ALA A 162 -0.93 16.50 10.69
CA ALA A 162 -0.44 15.80 9.51
C ALA A 162 -0.56 16.67 8.25
N THR A 163 0.50 16.74 7.44
CA THR A 163 0.52 17.48 6.18
C THR A 163 -0.32 16.78 5.09
N PRO A 164 -0.82 17.49 4.07
CA PRO A 164 -1.57 16.85 2.98
C PRO A 164 -0.79 15.72 2.27
N GLN A 165 0.54 15.82 2.24
CA GLN A 165 1.44 14.84 1.64
C GLN A 165 1.53 13.58 2.51
N GLU A 166 1.72 13.73 3.82
CA GLU A 166 1.68 12.61 4.78
C GLU A 166 0.32 11.90 4.73
N VAL A 167 -0.78 12.66 4.70
CA VAL A 167 -2.14 12.09 4.59
C VAL A 167 -2.30 11.28 3.29
N GLN A 168 -1.77 11.74 2.16
CA GLN A 168 -1.78 10.95 0.91
C GLN A 168 -0.98 9.64 1.02
N VAL A 169 0.12 9.64 1.77
CA VAL A 169 0.89 8.41 2.02
C VAL A 169 0.13 7.50 2.97
N LEU A 170 -0.46 8.02 4.04
CA LEU A 170 -1.30 7.27 4.97
C LEU A 170 -2.50 6.63 4.26
N GLU A 171 -3.17 7.33 3.34
CA GLU A 171 -4.25 6.74 2.52
C GLU A 171 -3.77 5.55 1.68
N LYS A 172 -2.54 5.62 1.15
CA LYS A 172 -1.93 4.48 0.42
C LYS A 172 -1.59 3.34 1.36
N ILE A 173 -1.06 3.64 2.55
CA ILE A 173 -0.76 2.64 3.59
C ILE A 173 -2.04 1.92 4.02
N TYR A 174 -3.13 2.64 4.29
CA TYR A 174 -4.43 2.04 4.66
C TYR A 174 -4.94 1.10 3.56
N LYS A 175 -4.86 1.51 2.30
CA LYS A 175 -5.21 0.65 1.16
C LYS A 175 -4.34 -0.60 1.09
N GLN A 176 -3.04 -0.48 1.32
CA GLN A 176 -2.12 -1.63 1.33
C GLN A 176 -2.36 -2.57 2.51
N LEU A 177 -2.74 -2.04 3.68
CA LEU A 177 -3.15 -2.79 4.86
C LEU A 177 -4.58 -3.38 4.74
N GLU A 178 -5.27 -3.15 3.62
CA GLU A 178 -6.66 -3.57 3.40
C GLU A 178 -7.64 -3.01 4.45
N LEU A 179 -7.38 -1.78 4.91
CA LEU A 179 -8.25 -1.03 5.83
C LEU A 179 -9.07 0.01 5.05
N ASP A 180 -10.20 0.43 5.61
CA ASP A 180 -11.03 1.49 5.03
C ASP A 180 -10.33 2.85 5.17
N PRO A 181 -10.01 3.55 4.06
CA PRO A 181 -9.38 4.88 4.11
C PRO A 181 -10.20 5.93 4.86
N GLN A 182 -11.52 5.73 5.05
CA GLN A 182 -12.33 6.67 5.85
C GLN A 182 -11.98 6.64 7.34
N THR A 183 -11.48 5.52 7.87
CA THR A 183 -11.12 5.44 9.30
C THR A 183 -9.86 6.24 9.63
N LEU A 184 -8.97 6.46 8.66
CA LEU A 184 -7.78 7.31 8.78
C LEU A 184 -8.10 8.69 9.36
N TYR A 185 -9.16 9.33 8.86
CA TYR A 185 -9.55 10.67 9.31
C TYR A 185 -10.02 10.67 10.76
N SER A 186 -10.72 9.61 11.18
CA SER A 186 -11.08 9.42 12.60
C SER A 186 -9.83 9.24 13.46
N ASP A 187 -8.88 8.41 13.00
CA ASP A 187 -7.63 8.12 13.73
C ASP A 187 -6.76 9.37 13.89
N LEU A 188 -6.64 10.19 12.83
CA LEU A 188 -5.96 11.49 12.87
C LEU A 188 -6.60 12.45 13.88
N HIS A 189 -7.93 12.50 13.94
CA HIS A 189 -8.64 13.32 14.93
C HIS A 189 -8.41 12.81 16.37
N MET A 190 -8.36 11.50 16.58
CA MET A 190 -8.04 10.94 17.90
C MET A 190 -6.61 11.29 18.33
N VAL A 191 -5.62 11.21 17.44
CA VAL A 191 -4.24 11.58 17.79
C VAL A 191 -4.12 13.07 18.06
N SER A 192 -4.75 13.92 17.26
CA SER A 192 -4.72 15.37 17.46
C SER A 192 -5.39 15.81 18.77
N THR A 193 -6.46 15.12 19.20
CA THR A 193 -7.14 15.40 20.49
C THR A 193 -6.40 14.83 21.71
N THR A 194 -5.65 13.73 21.55
CA THR A 194 -4.87 13.12 22.65
C THR A 194 -3.53 13.83 22.88
N THR A 195 -2.85 14.25 21.81
CA THR A 195 -1.63 15.07 21.88
C THR A 195 -1.91 16.51 22.34
N THR A 196 -3.05 17.08 21.94
CA THR A 196 -3.51 18.41 22.35
C THR A 196 -4.35 18.38 23.63
N SER A 197 -4.15 17.39 24.53
CA SER A 197 -4.85 17.34 25.82
C SER A 197 -4.37 18.44 26.79
N SER A 198 -4.69 19.69 26.46
CA SER A 198 -5.57 20.46 27.32
C SER A 198 -6.90 19.71 27.30
N GLN A 199 -7.36 19.20 28.45
CA GLN A 199 -8.63 18.50 28.58
C GLN A 199 -9.72 19.09 27.68
N PRO A 200 -10.65 18.29 27.09
CA PRO A 200 -11.81 18.86 26.43
C PRO A 200 -12.52 19.72 27.47
N ALA A 201 -12.38 21.04 27.36
CA ALA A 201 -13.12 21.95 28.19
C ALA A 201 -14.56 21.80 27.75
N SER A 202 -15.34 20.99 28.48
CA SER A 202 -16.80 21.03 28.41
C SER A 202 -17.36 22.38 28.91
N GLU A 203 -16.47 23.31 29.26
CA GLU A 203 -16.77 24.67 29.67
C GLU A 203 -16.25 25.66 28.61
N PRO A 204 -17.01 26.72 28.29
CA PRO A 204 -16.60 27.70 27.30
C PRO A 204 -15.26 28.36 27.67
N VAL A 205 -14.26 28.21 26.81
CA VAL A 205 -12.93 28.83 26.96
C VAL A 205 -13.08 30.35 26.88
N THR A 206 -12.78 31.03 27.99
CA THR A 206 -12.90 32.49 28.09
C THR A 206 -11.70 33.17 27.42
N VAL A 207 -11.86 33.59 26.16
CA VAL A 207 -10.81 34.24 25.36
C VAL A 207 -10.37 35.60 25.93
N ARG A 208 -11.18 36.24 26.79
CA ARG A 208 -10.82 37.48 27.49
C ARG A 208 -11.67 37.63 28.76
N LYS A 209 -11.01 37.76 29.92
CA LYS A 209 -11.72 38.15 31.15
C LYS A 209 -12.34 39.53 30.95
N ALA A 210 -13.66 39.62 31.09
CA ALA A 210 -14.37 40.89 31.02
C ALA A 210 -13.89 41.80 32.15
N THR A 211 -13.37 42.98 31.81
CA THR A 211 -13.12 44.06 32.76
C THR A 211 -14.42 44.87 32.84
N PRO A 212 -15.19 44.81 33.94
CA PRO A 212 -16.43 45.55 34.04
C PRO A 212 -16.11 47.04 34.17
N THR A 213 -16.12 47.76 33.06
CA THR A 213 -16.25 49.21 33.07
C THR A 213 -17.70 49.56 33.35
N ARG A 214 -17.93 50.56 34.21
CA ARG A 214 -19.27 51.05 34.58
C ARG A 214 -19.93 51.62 33.32
N GLY A 215 -20.65 50.78 32.58
CA GLY A 215 -21.42 51.16 31.41
C GLY A 215 -22.65 51.99 31.78
N HIS A 216 -23.36 52.47 30.77
CA HIS A 216 -24.63 53.18 30.93
C HIS A 216 -25.70 52.27 31.54
N LYS A 217 -26.62 52.85 32.34
CA LYS A 217 -27.75 52.12 32.93
C LYS A 217 -28.56 51.45 31.81
N ILE A 218 -28.56 50.11 31.80
CA ILE A 218 -29.45 49.32 30.95
C ILE A 218 -30.89 49.75 31.28
N PRO A 219 -31.70 50.18 30.30
CA PRO A 219 -33.11 50.49 30.53
C PRO A 219 -33.80 49.32 31.20
N ALA A 220 -34.66 49.61 32.19
CA ALA A 220 -35.39 48.57 32.91
C ALA A 220 -36.12 47.66 31.90
N GLN A 221 -35.85 46.36 31.99
CA GLN A 221 -36.50 45.37 31.15
C GLN A 221 -38.01 45.57 31.29
N PRO A 222 -38.74 45.76 30.17
CA PRO A 222 -40.18 45.96 30.26
C PRO A 222 -40.77 44.75 30.97
N LYS A 223 -41.61 45.00 31.98
CA LYS A 223 -42.37 43.96 32.69
C LYS A 223 -43.43 43.38 31.75
N GLY A 224 -42.98 42.70 30.71
CA GLY A 224 -43.77 41.90 29.79
C GLY A 224 -43.67 40.46 30.25
N LYS A 225 -44.84 39.89 30.57
CA LYS A 225 -45.09 38.50 31.00
C LYS A 225 -44.02 37.55 30.46
N SER A 226 -43.42 36.77 31.35
CA SER A 226 -42.61 35.59 31.03
C SER A 226 -43.36 34.67 30.07
N ARG A 227 -43.17 34.86 28.77
CA ARG A 227 -43.51 33.84 27.79
C ARG A 227 -42.31 32.90 27.81
N LYS A 228 -42.44 31.76 28.50
CA LYS A 228 -41.74 30.55 28.08
C LYS A 228 -42.13 30.35 26.62
N GLN A 229 -41.32 30.84 25.69
CA GLN A 229 -41.36 30.29 24.35
C GLN A 229 -40.58 28.99 24.46
N GLU A 230 -41.28 27.95 24.90
CA GLU A 230 -40.96 26.62 24.39
C GLU A 230 -40.97 26.75 22.88
N LEU A 231 -39.81 26.53 22.27
CA LEU A 231 -39.66 26.45 20.84
C LEU A 231 -40.45 25.22 20.40
N ALA A 232 -41.73 25.39 20.12
CA ALA A 232 -42.61 24.32 19.69
C ALA A 232 -42.27 24.02 18.22
N LEU A 233 -41.60 22.88 18.00
CA LEU A 233 -41.40 22.32 16.68
C LEU A 233 -42.76 22.04 16.04
N ASP A 234 -42.98 22.57 14.85
CA ASP A 234 -44.18 22.29 14.08
C ASP A 234 -44.06 20.89 13.46
N MET A 235 -44.64 19.91 14.15
CA MET A 235 -44.60 18.51 13.74
C MET A 235 -45.27 18.27 12.38
N SER A 236 -46.13 19.17 11.91
CA SER A 236 -46.72 19.05 10.57
C SER A 236 -45.69 19.31 9.46
N LEU A 237 -44.82 20.30 9.64
CA LEU A 237 -43.70 20.59 8.74
C LEU A 237 -42.66 19.46 8.77
N VAL A 238 -42.38 18.91 9.95
CA VAL A 238 -41.48 17.75 10.09
C VAL A 238 -42.04 16.54 9.34
N GLN A 239 -43.34 16.25 9.49
CA GLN A 239 -43.99 15.15 8.77
C GLN A 239 -43.93 15.35 7.25
N SER A 240 -44.18 16.57 6.76
CA SER A 240 -44.08 16.91 5.34
C SER A 240 -42.67 16.75 4.77
N LYS A 241 -41.64 17.08 5.56
CA LYS A 241 -40.23 16.90 5.15
C LYS A 241 -39.79 15.44 5.19
N LEU A 242 -40.33 14.66 6.12
CA LEU A 242 -40.11 13.21 6.17
C LEU A 242 -40.77 12.49 5.00
N THR A 243 -41.97 12.87 4.59
CA THR A 243 -42.62 12.27 3.41
C THR A 243 -41.89 12.62 2.11
N GLU A 244 -41.43 13.86 1.96
CA GLU A 244 -40.60 14.28 0.81
C GLU A 244 -39.28 13.48 0.75
N SER A 245 -38.64 13.26 1.91
CA SER A 245 -37.43 12.45 2.00
C SER A 245 -37.70 10.96 1.72
N GLN A 246 -38.88 10.47 2.12
CA GLN A 246 -39.28 9.07 1.91
C GLN A 246 -39.57 8.80 0.43
N GLU A 247 -40.21 9.73 -0.29
CA GLU A 247 -40.43 9.64 -1.74
C GLU A 247 -39.11 9.62 -2.52
N ILE A 248 -38.17 10.50 -2.16
CA ILE A 248 -36.83 10.49 -2.76
C ILE A 248 -36.10 9.20 -2.43
N SER A 249 -36.23 8.70 -1.19
CA SER A 249 -35.63 7.43 -0.79
C SER A 249 -36.22 6.23 -1.54
N SER A 250 -37.51 6.23 -1.88
CA SER A 250 -38.11 5.16 -2.68
C SER A 250 -37.65 5.22 -4.14
N ILE A 251 -37.50 6.41 -4.71
CA ILE A 251 -36.98 6.58 -6.07
C ILE A 251 -35.52 6.12 -6.14
N LEU A 252 -34.71 6.47 -5.13
CA LEU A 252 -33.34 5.98 -5.04
C LEU A 252 -33.31 4.46 -4.80
N ALA A 253 -34.18 3.93 -3.94
CA ALA A 253 -34.26 2.48 -3.69
C ALA A 253 -34.57 1.71 -4.97
N ASP A 254 -35.51 2.17 -5.80
CA ASP A 254 -35.82 1.56 -7.11
C ASP A 254 -34.66 1.68 -8.11
N ILE A 255 -33.83 2.73 -8.02
CA ILE A 255 -32.60 2.87 -8.83
C ILE A 255 -31.50 1.89 -8.37
N PHE A 256 -31.50 1.51 -7.09
CA PHE A 256 -30.54 0.59 -6.48
C PHE A 256 -31.03 -0.86 -6.40
N VAL A 257 -32.15 -1.22 -7.06
CA VAL A 257 -32.52 -2.64 -7.25
C VAL A 257 -31.71 -3.21 -8.40
N ASP A 258 -30.68 -4.00 -8.08
CA ASP A 258 -29.99 -4.87 -9.03
C ASP A 258 -30.99 -5.89 -9.62
N GLU A 259 -31.12 -5.90 -10.96
CA GLU A 259 -31.88 -6.91 -11.72
C GLU A 259 -31.24 -8.32 -11.62
N GLU A 260 -31.28 -8.95 -10.44
CA GLU A 260 -31.15 -10.41 -10.31
C GLU A 260 -32.06 -10.95 -9.19
N SER A 261 -33.30 -11.29 -9.55
CA SER A 261 -33.90 -12.60 -9.22
C SER A 261 -35.38 -12.62 -9.62
N SER A 262 -35.70 -13.56 -10.52
CA SER A 262 -37.09 -13.92 -10.81
C SER A 262 -37.54 -15.04 -9.87
N PRO A 263 -38.80 -14.99 -9.41
CA PRO A 263 -39.64 -16.18 -9.57
C PRO A 263 -41.07 -15.91 -10.07
N LYS A 264 -41.52 -16.90 -10.85
CA LYS A 264 -42.75 -17.16 -11.60
C LYS A 264 -44.12 -16.84 -10.93
N THR A 265 -44.97 -16.09 -11.66
CA THR A 265 -46.41 -16.27 -12.08
C THR A 265 -47.47 -16.84 -11.11
N PRO A 266 -48.78 -16.44 -11.17
CA PRO A 266 -49.57 -16.42 -12.43
C PRO A 266 -50.70 -15.38 -12.65
N SER A 267 -50.86 -15.07 -13.95
CA SER A 267 -52.06 -14.75 -14.76
C SER A 267 -53.22 -13.88 -14.22
N THR A 268 -53.57 -12.83 -15.00
CA THR A 268 -54.93 -12.63 -15.57
C THR A 268 -54.96 -11.57 -16.69
N THR A 269 -55.20 -12.06 -17.91
CA THR A 269 -56.20 -11.63 -18.94
C THR A 269 -56.60 -10.15 -19.15
N LYS A 270 -56.34 -9.63 -20.37
CA LYS A 270 -57.28 -9.01 -21.36
C LYS A 270 -56.46 -8.30 -22.48
N THR A 271 -56.36 -8.83 -23.70
CA THR A 271 -57.22 -8.66 -24.90
C THR A 271 -57.22 -7.26 -25.54
N HIS A 272 -56.59 -7.13 -26.73
CA HIS A 272 -57.02 -6.51 -28.01
C HIS A 272 -55.76 -6.30 -28.91
N HIS A 273 -55.56 -7.00 -30.05
CA HIS A 273 -56.04 -6.72 -31.43
C HIS A 273 -55.71 -5.28 -31.91
N THR A 274 -55.09 -4.97 -33.07
CA THR A 274 -54.92 -5.62 -34.38
C THR A 274 -53.82 -4.93 -35.25
N HIS A 275 -53.54 -5.55 -36.43
CA HIS A 275 -52.96 -5.01 -37.69
C HIS A 275 -51.43 -4.86 -37.80
N THR A 276 -50.73 -5.19 -38.90
CA THR A 276 -51.05 -5.75 -40.24
C THR A 276 -49.72 -6.19 -40.89
N LYS A 277 -49.74 -7.29 -41.66
CA LYS A 277 -48.66 -7.75 -42.55
C LYS A 277 -48.52 -6.81 -43.77
N THR A 278 -47.30 -6.63 -44.28
CA THR A 278 -46.92 -7.01 -45.67
C THR A 278 -45.40 -7.07 -45.81
N SER A 279 -44.97 -8.13 -46.50
CA SER A 279 -43.62 -8.65 -46.70
C SER A 279 -42.89 -8.01 -47.90
N GLN A 280 -41.54 -8.12 -47.90
CA GLN A 280 -40.60 -8.41 -49.03
C GLN A 280 -39.19 -7.94 -48.57
N VAL A 281 -38.03 -8.58 -48.73
CA VAL A 281 -37.46 -9.66 -49.57
C VAL A 281 -36.12 -10.08 -48.87
N ARG A 282 -35.91 -11.35 -48.45
CA ARG A 282 -35.04 -12.38 -49.08
C ARG A 282 -33.67 -11.85 -49.55
N LYS A 283 -32.47 -12.30 -49.14
CA LYS A 283 -31.82 -13.60 -48.80
C LYS A 283 -30.53 -13.22 -48.01
N SER A 284 -29.81 -14.01 -47.22
CA SER A 284 -29.67 -15.43 -46.95
C SER A 284 -28.79 -15.55 -45.70
N SER A 285 -29.29 -16.18 -44.64
CA SER A 285 -28.51 -16.52 -43.44
C SER A 285 -28.68 -18.01 -43.17
N LYS A 286 -27.58 -18.75 -43.17
CA LYS A 286 -27.55 -20.19 -42.85
C LYS A 286 -26.79 -20.38 -41.54
N SER A 287 -27.46 -21.09 -40.62
CA SER A 287 -26.93 -21.93 -39.52
C SER A 287 -26.17 -21.23 -38.37
N LYS A 288 -26.76 -21.22 -37.16
CA LYS A 288 -26.57 -22.18 -36.03
C LYS A 288 -25.23 -21.93 -35.31
N SER A 289 -25.25 -21.40 -34.09
CA SER A 289 -25.44 -22.14 -32.83
C SER A 289 -24.50 -23.34 -32.72
N ALA A 290 -23.47 -23.20 -31.88
CA ALA A 290 -23.02 -24.18 -30.88
C ALA A 290 -21.51 -24.01 -30.60
N LYS A 291 -21.18 -23.93 -29.30
CA LYS A 291 -20.19 -24.81 -28.64
C LYS A 291 -18.78 -24.86 -29.26
N SER A 292 -17.82 -24.20 -28.60
CA SER A 292 -16.41 -24.62 -28.61
C SER A 292 -16.12 -25.07 -27.17
N SER A 293 -16.07 -26.36 -26.80
CA SER A 293 -15.44 -27.56 -27.40
C SER A 293 -13.92 -27.45 -27.44
N GLN A 294 -13.30 -27.98 -26.38
CA GLN A 294 -11.97 -28.56 -26.42
C GLN A 294 -11.82 -29.51 -27.62
N SER A 295 -10.68 -29.43 -28.30
CA SER A 295 -9.91 -30.59 -28.77
C SER A 295 -8.53 -30.14 -29.28
N SER A 296 -7.48 -30.48 -28.50
CA SER A 296 -6.24 -31.21 -28.89
C SER A 296 -6.11 -31.58 -30.39
N GLU A 297 -4.98 -31.54 -31.11
CA GLU A 297 -3.52 -31.74 -30.83
C GLU A 297 -2.79 -31.73 -32.23
N PRO A 298 -1.46 -31.97 -32.43
CA PRO A 298 -0.30 -32.04 -31.51
C PRO A 298 0.98 -31.28 -32.03
N ASP A 299 2.08 -31.37 -31.26
CA ASP A 299 3.49 -31.17 -31.63
C ASP A 299 4.06 -29.75 -31.86
N ALA A 300 4.41 -29.09 -30.77
CA ALA A 300 5.76 -28.60 -30.52
C ALA A 300 5.92 -28.44 -28.99
N LYS A 301 7.04 -28.90 -28.40
CA LYS A 301 7.31 -28.80 -26.96
C LYS A 301 7.11 -27.36 -26.47
N THR A 302 6.00 -27.07 -25.80
CA THR A 302 5.70 -25.77 -25.21
C THR A 302 6.40 -25.69 -23.86
N VAL A 303 7.47 -24.92 -23.79
CA VAL A 303 8.14 -24.62 -22.52
C VAL A 303 7.31 -23.53 -21.83
N GLN A 304 6.37 -23.94 -20.97
CA GLN A 304 5.76 -23.04 -19.99
C GLN A 304 6.76 -22.84 -18.86
N ILE A 305 7.23 -21.61 -18.69
CA ILE A 305 8.23 -21.28 -17.67
C ILE A 305 7.51 -20.57 -16.54
N ALA A 306 7.64 -21.08 -15.31
CA ALA A 306 7.15 -20.43 -14.10
C ALA A 306 5.67 -20.00 -14.13
N GLY A 307 4.78 -20.73 -14.83
CA GLY A 307 3.36 -20.40 -14.91
C GLY A 307 3.00 -19.31 -15.93
N LEU A 308 3.98 -18.76 -16.65
CA LEU A 308 3.77 -17.80 -17.73
C LEU A 308 3.21 -18.50 -18.97
N ASP A 309 2.33 -17.80 -19.69
CA ASP A 309 1.88 -18.26 -21.00
C ASP A 309 3.02 -18.22 -22.04
N HIS A 310 2.73 -18.71 -23.25
CA HIS A 310 3.72 -18.80 -24.31
C HIS A 310 4.26 -17.44 -24.75
N ALA A 311 3.41 -16.42 -24.86
CA ALA A 311 3.80 -15.09 -25.33
C ALA A 311 4.70 -14.39 -24.31
N HIS A 312 4.37 -14.48 -23.02
CA HIS A 312 5.21 -13.93 -21.95
C HIS A 312 6.52 -14.70 -21.79
N SER A 313 6.51 -16.03 -21.96
CA SER A 313 7.73 -16.84 -21.97
C SER A 313 8.66 -16.46 -23.13
N GLU A 314 8.13 -16.16 -24.32
CA GLU A 314 8.94 -15.69 -25.46
C GLU A 314 9.52 -14.29 -25.23
N LEU A 315 8.74 -13.38 -24.65
CA LEU A 315 9.23 -12.05 -24.27
C LEU A 315 10.36 -12.16 -23.22
N LEU A 316 10.20 -13.03 -22.23
CA LEU A 316 11.23 -13.34 -21.23
C LEU A 316 12.51 -13.89 -21.88
N PHE A 317 12.39 -14.80 -22.85
CA PHE A 317 13.55 -15.26 -23.63
C PHE A 317 14.20 -14.16 -24.46
N ALA A 318 13.42 -13.21 -24.99
CA ALA A 318 13.95 -12.07 -25.73
C ALA A 318 14.80 -11.17 -24.81
N LEU A 319 14.36 -10.93 -23.57
CA LEU A 319 15.09 -10.16 -22.56
C LEU A 319 16.48 -10.75 -22.25
N LYS A 320 16.70 -12.06 -22.45
CA LYS A 320 18.01 -12.71 -22.27
C LYS A 320 19.11 -12.18 -23.19
N LYS A 321 18.75 -11.55 -24.32
CA LYS A 321 19.73 -11.12 -25.32
C LYS A 321 20.56 -9.92 -24.87
N GLN A 322 20.02 -9.04 -24.02
CA GLN A 322 20.68 -7.80 -23.60
C GLN A 322 20.24 -7.41 -22.19
N GLU A 323 21.17 -6.83 -21.41
CA GLU A 323 20.91 -6.41 -20.02
C GLU A 323 20.30 -5.00 -19.92
N LEU A 324 20.36 -4.20 -20.99
CA LEU A 324 19.74 -2.89 -21.08
C LEU A 324 18.98 -2.76 -22.39
N TRP A 325 17.72 -2.35 -22.31
CA TRP A 325 16.85 -2.14 -23.46
C TRP A 325 16.32 -0.72 -23.49
N LYS A 326 16.17 -0.16 -24.69
CA LYS A 326 15.33 1.03 -24.87
C LYS A 326 13.88 0.61 -24.97
N ARG A 327 12.99 1.38 -24.33
CA ARG A 327 11.55 1.10 -24.32
C ARG A 327 10.98 0.81 -25.71
N GLY A 328 11.27 1.65 -26.70
CA GLY A 328 10.75 1.47 -28.07
C GLY A 328 11.20 0.17 -28.77
N GLU A 329 12.35 -0.40 -28.39
CA GLU A 329 12.80 -1.69 -28.95
C GLU A 329 12.03 -2.85 -28.31
N LEU A 330 11.75 -2.77 -27.00
CA LEU A 330 10.93 -3.75 -26.31
C LEU A 330 9.44 -3.66 -26.69
N GLU A 331 8.91 -2.46 -26.91
CA GLU A 331 7.54 -2.27 -27.40
C GLU A 331 7.34 -2.94 -28.76
N ALA A 332 8.33 -2.86 -29.66
CA ALA A 332 8.28 -3.54 -30.95
C ALA A 332 8.23 -5.07 -30.81
N ILE A 333 9.00 -5.63 -29.87
CA ILE A 333 9.02 -7.07 -29.59
C ILE A 333 7.69 -7.50 -28.94
N ALA A 334 7.20 -6.76 -27.96
CA ALA A 334 5.92 -7.04 -27.30
C ALA A 334 4.75 -6.98 -28.30
N THR A 335 4.74 -5.98 -29.19
CA THR A 335 3.73 -5.84 -30.24
C THR A 335 3.75 -7.02 -31.21
N GLN A 336 4.93 -7.57 -31.54
CA GLN A 336 5.05 -8.76 -32.38
C GLN A 336 4.46 -10.01 -31.72
N LEU A 337 4.39 -10.03 -30.39
CA LEU A 337 3.82 -11.11 -29.57
C LEU A 337 2.35 -10.84 -29.19
N ASP A 338 1.70 -9.83 -29.77
CA ASP A 338 0.35 -9.36 -29.43
C ASP A 338 0.18 -8.99 -27.94
N LEU A 339 1.26 -8.50 -27.30
CA LEU A 339 1.29 -8.08 -25.90
C LEU A 339 1.43 -6.56 -25.75
N MET A 340 0.80 -6.01 -24.71
CA MET A 340 1.11 -4.65 -24.25
C MET A 340 2.35 -4.68 -23.36
N LEU A 341 3.35 -3.85 -23.67
CA LEU A 341 4.65 -3.91 -22.98
C LEU A 341 4.53 -3.79 -21.46
N ASP A 342 3.87 -2.74 -20.96
CA ASP A 342 3.81 -2.50 -19.51
C ASP A 342 3.12 -3.66 -18.77
N GLY A 343 2.00 -4.15 -19.30
CA GLY A 343 1.29 -5.29 -18.72
C GLY A 343 2.12 -6.57 -18.78
N ALA A 344 2.86 -6.80 -19.87
CA ALA A 344 3.71 -7.98 -20.00
C ALA A 344 4.91 -7.95 -19.06
N LEU A 345 5.53 -6.78 -18.87
CA LEU A 345 6.60 -6.60 -17.89
C LEU A 345 6.10 -6.76 -16.45
N GLU A 346 4.89 -6.28 -16.15
CA GLU A 346 4.25 -6.46 -14.85
C GLU A 346 4.03 -7.95 -14.55
N VAL A 347 3.43 -8.70 -15.47
CA VAL A 347 3.19 -10.14 -15.33
C VAL A 347 4.49 -10.93 -15.19
N ILE A 348 5.52 -10.59 -15.97
CA ILE A 348 6.85 -11.22 -15.88
C ILE A 348 7.50 -10.91 -14.52
N ASN A 349 7.42 -9.66 -14.06
CA ASN A 349 7.98 -9.26 -12.78
C ASN A 349 7.22 -9.92 -11.62
N GLU A 350 5.89 -10.05 -11.69
CA GLU A 350 5.09 -10.76 -10.69
C GLU A 350 5.50 -12.23 -10.60
N ALA A 351 5.63 -12.93 -11.73
CA ALA A 351 6.14 -14.31 -11.77
C ALA A 351 7.57 -14.43 -11.21
N ALA A 352 8.37 -13.35 -11.34
CA ALA A 352 9.71 -13.29 -10.78
C ALA A 352 9.74 -13.07 -9.28
N PHE A 353 8.85 -12.21 -8.78
CA PHE A 353 8.67 -12.03 -7.35
C PHE A 353 8.20 -13.33 -6.68
N ASP A 354 7.26 -14.06 -7.28
CA ASP A 354 6.75 -15.31 -6.70
C ASP A 354 7.84 -16.39 -6.55
N ARG A 355 8.87 -16.37 -7.41
CA ARG A 355 9.89 -17.43 -7.47
C ARG A 355 11.24 -17.03 -6.91
N CYS A 356 11.62 -15.76 -7.08
CA CYS A 356 12.96 -15.24 -6.80
C CYS A 356 12.93 -14.03 -5.85
N ASP A 357 11.75 -13.60 -5.38
CA ASP A 357 11.54 -12.40 -4.54
C ASP A 357 12.10 -11.09 -5.14
N GLU A 358 12.38 -11.05 -6.45
CA GLU A 358 12.98 -9.90 -7.14
C GLU A 358 12.42 -9.76 -8.56
N ALA A 359 12.33 -8.52 -9.07
CA ALA A 359 11.86 -8.23 -10.43
C ALA A 359 12.91 -8.63 -11.49
N VAL A 360 12.45 -9.09 -12.66
CA VAL A 360 13.33 -9.33 -13.82
C VAL A 360 13.71 -8.02 -14.51
N THR A 361 12.80 -7.04 -14.51
CA THR A 361 12.97 -5.78 -15.26
C THR A 361 12.68 -4.56 -14.39
N GLU A 362 13.49 -3.51 -14.54
CA GLU A 362 13.35 -2.24 -13.81
C GLU A 362 13.63 -1.03 -14.72
N GLY A 363 12.84 0.04 -14.56
CA GLY A 363 12.99 1.31 -15.30
C GLY A 363 11.88 1.57 -16.33
N ASP A 364 11.70 2.84 -16.69
CA ASP A 364 10.61 3.29 -17.58
C ASP A 364 11.10 3.50 -19.03
N ASP A 365 12.04 4.42 -19.26
CA ASP A 365 12.57 4.73 -20.61
C ASP A 365 13.72 3.79 -21.04
N LEU A 366 14.55 3.40 -20.06
CA LEU A 366 15.65 2.44 -20.19
C LEU A 366 15.36 1.30 -19.22
N ILE A 367 15.08 0.14 -19.77
CA ILE A 367 14.69 -1.05 -19.02
C ILE A 367 15.95 -1.87 -18.76
N GLU A 368 16.36 -1.92 -17.49
CA GLU A 368 17.44 -2.78 -17.01
C GLU A 368 16.88 -4.17 -16.74
N VAL A 369 17.58 -5.21 -17.20
CA VAL A 369 17.21 -6.62 -17.02
C VAL A 369 18.15 -7.25 -16.00
N ASN A 370 17.59 -7.80 -14.92
CA ASN A 370 18.34 -8.58 -13.94
C ASN A 370 18.63 -9.97 -14.52
N SER A 371 19.86 -10.18 -14.98
CA SER A 371 20.27 -11.42 -15.65
C SER A 371 20.41 -12.63 -14.72
N ASP A 372 20.45 -12.40 -13.39
CA ASP A 372 20.44 -13.46 -12.38
C ASP A 372 19.02 -13.98 -12.14
N VAL A 373 18.06 -13.08 -11.88
CA VAL A 373 16.64 -13.42 -11.75
C VAL A 373 16.12 -14.06 -13.03
N LEU A 374 16.48 -13.51 -14.19
CA LEU A 374 16.10 -14.07 -15.49
C LEU A 374 16.63 -15.51 -15.67
N ARG A 375 17.85 -15.80 -15.19
CA ARG A 375 18.43 -17.15 -15.26
C ARG A 375 17.69 -18.12 -14.35
N GLU A 376 17.33 -17.68 -13.16
CA GLU A 376 16.62 -18.49 -12.16
C GLU A 376 15.16 -18.74 -12.57
N LEU A 377 14.53 -17.77 -13.22
CA LEU A 377 13.17 -17.93 -13.75
C LEU A 377 13.12 -18.92 -14.91
N LEU A 378 14.14 -18.90 -15.78
CA LEU A 378 14.30 -19.81 -16.93
C LEU A 378 14.85 -21.20 -16.56
N ALA A 379 15.25 -21.41 -15.30
CA ALA A 379 15.71 -22.70 -14.76
C ALA A 379 14.53 -23.56 -14.29
#